data_AF-A0A7C0WDZ6-F1
#
_entry.id   AF-A0A7C0WDZ6-F1
#
_cell.length_a   1.000
_cell.length_b   1.000
_cell.length_c   1.000
_cell.angle_alpha   90.00
_cell.angle_beta   90.00
_cell.angle_gamma   90.00
#
_symmetry.space_group_name_H-M   'P 1'
#
loop_
_entity.id
_entity.type
_entity.pdbx_description
1 polymer ?
#
loop_
_entity_poly.entity_id
_entity_poly.type
_entity_poly.pdbx_seq_one_letter_code
_entity_poly.pdbx_strand_id
1 'polypeptide(L)'
;YVILDKKICDDNPGAVPEGAVELEKMGMSGNIEVDAVVLASGFKPFNAEIKETYGYRKFNNVITGLDMERIKREKGAIVRPSDGKEPQKVAFIQCVGSRDERLGNLWCSHVCCPYALRMAENIKYKNNESEVTVFYMDIQNAGKNFPEFYEKCKLNQRFIRNIPVDIYPMEGDQLRLRYMAEDDGLPVEEVFDLVVLSIGIMPNLENSSLAEIFGIELTDDGFFAGKDNLNRTSTSKSGIFIAGTAEGPKTIAASMAHAGQAAGEVMKHLGVS
;
A
#
# COMPACT_ATOMS: atom_id res chain seq x y z
N TYR A 1 14.93 -3.83 19.30
CA TYR A 1 15.74 -2.95 18.46
C TYR A 1 15.08 -1.58 18.45
N VAL A 2 15.79 -0.53 18.88
CA VAL A 2 15.31 0.85 18.79
C VAL A 2 15.87 1.41 17.48
N ILE A 3 14.99 1.87 16.59
CA ILE A 3 15.39 2.56 15.36
C ILE A 3 15.44 4.05 15.72
N LEU A 4 16.61 4.65 15.57
CA LEU A 4 16.81 6.08 15.81
C LEU A 4 17.06 6.75 14.46
N ASP A 5 16.32 7.81 14.18
CA ASP A 5 16.60 8.68 13.04
C ASP A 5 17.69 9.66 13.46
N LYS A 6 18.88 9.46 12.90
CA LYS A 6 20.06 10.28 13.21
C LYS A 6 19.79 11.77 13.00
N LYS A 7 19.05 12.14 11.95
CA LYS A 7 18.75 13.54 11.65
C LYS A 7 17.83 14.15 12.72
N ILE A 8 16.82 13.41 13.17
CA ILE A 8 15.93 13.87 14.24
C ILE A 8 16.69 14.06 15.55
N CYS A 9 17.63 13.17 15.85
CA CYS A 9 18.49 13.30 17.03
C CYS A 9 19.46 14.48 16.92
N ASP A 10 20.06 14.69 15.74
CA ASP A 10 20.96 15.82 15.47
C ASP A 10 20.19 17.16 15.57
N ASP A 11 18.95 17.20 15.08
CA ASP A 11 18.06 18.37 15.15
C ASP A 11 17.49 18.60 16.58
N ASN A 12 17.56 17.61 17.49
CA ASN A 12 17.06 17.68 18.87
C ASN A 12 18.04 17.09 19.89
N PRO A 13 19.19 17.75 20.16
CA PRO A 13 20.27 17.18 20.98
C PRO A 13 19.86 16.93 22.45
N GLY A 14 18.80 17.57 22.96
CA GLY A 14 18.26 17.32 24.30
C GLY A 14 17.26 16.17 24.41
N ALA A 15 16.82 15.58 23.28
CA ALA A 15 15.87 14.47 23.27
C ALA A 15 16.51 13.12 23.61
N VAL A 16 17.84 13.03 23.50
CA VAL A 16 18.62 11.84 23.84
C VAL A 16 19.48 12.18 25.05
N PRO A 17 19.28 11.52 26.21
CA PRO A 17 20.13 11.76 27.38
C PRO A 17 21.60 11.56 27.02
N GLU A 18 22.47 12.43 27.52
CA GLU A 18 23.91 12.38 27.25
C GLU A 18 24.48 11.00 27.63
N GLY A 19 25.15 10.33 26.68
CA GLY A 19 25.69 8.98 26.86
C GLY A 19 24.70 7.82 26.67
N ALA A 20 23.41 8.08 26.41
CA ALA A 20 22.44 7.01 26.15
C ALA A 20 22.64 6.32 24.80
N VAL A 21 23.18 7.05 23.81
CA VAL A 21 23.38 6.58 22.43
C VAL A 21 24.60 7.25 21.81
N GLU A 22 25.53 6.46 21.27
CA GLU A 22 26.64 6.97 20.45
C GLU A 22 26.29 6.83 18.95
N LEU A 23 25.55 7.80 18.41
CA LEU A 23 25.03 7.77 17.02
C LEU A 23 26.12 7.55 15.96
N GLU A 24 27.35 7.99 16.20
CA GLU A 24 28.49 7.77 15.29
C GLU A 24 29.04 6.35 15.29
N LYS A 25 28.80 5.59 16.36
CA LYS A 25 29.20 4.18 16.48
C LYS A 25 28.04 3.22 16.22
N MET A 26 26.83 3.76 15.96
CA MET A 26 25.66 2.98 15.57
C MET A 26 25.75 2.57 14.11
N GLY A 27 26.43 1.45 13.89
CA GLY A 27 26.56 0.83 12.58
C GLY A 27 27.64 -0.23 12.66
N MET A 28 27.36 -1.42 12.13
CA MET A 28 28.37 -2.44 11.94
C MET A 28 28.64 -2.54 10.45
N SER A 29 29.86 -2.27 10.03
CA SER A 29 30.35 -2.65 8.72
C SER A 29 31.22 -3.90 8.88
N GLY A 30 31.07 -4.83 7.95
CA GLY A 30 31.80 -6.08 7.99
C GLY A 30 31.62 -6.83 6.68
N ASN A 31 32.55 -7.74 6.40
CA ASN A 31 32.44 -8.64 5.27
C ASN A 31 31.69 -9.89 5.71
N ILE A 32 30.75 -10.33 4.90
CA ILE A 32 30.06 -11.60 5.06
C ILE A 32 30.29 -12.39 3.78
N GLU A 33 30.87 -13.57 3.91
CA GLU A 33 30.97 -14.53 2.82
C GLU A 33 29.67 -15.32 2.75
N VAL A 34 28.99 -15.27 1.60
CA VAL A 34 27.72 -15.96 1.36
C VAL A 34 27.73 -16.60 -0.03
N ASP A 35 27.16 -17.79 -0.12
CA ASP A 35 26.99 -18.51 -1.39
C ASP A 35 25.71 -18.10 -2.13
N ALA A 36 24.73 -17.51 -1.43
CA ALA A 36 23.47 -17.07 -2.00
C ALA A 36 22.91 -15.82 -1.29
N VAL A 37 22.19 -14.98 -2.04
CA VAL A 37 21.52 -13.77 -1.56
C VAL A 37 20.06 -13.78 -2.00
N VAL A 38 19.14 -13.46 -1.07
CA VAL A 38 17.72 -13.32 -1.35
C VAL A 38 17.29 -11.86 -1.15
N LEU A 39 16.82 -11.23 -2.21
CA LEU A 39 16.27 -9.88 -2.21
C LEU A 39 14.80 -9.93 -1.82
N ALA A 40 14.54 -9.64 -0.54
CA ALA A 40 13.21 -9.52 0.04
C ALA A 40 12.95 -8.09 0.55
N SER A 41 13.44 -7.08 -0.18
CA SER A 41 13.44 -5.65 0.22
C SER A 41 12.06 -5.00 0.29
N GLY A 42 11.00 -5.74 -0.07
CA GLY A 42 9.62 -5.29 0.11
C GLY A 42 9.15 -4.36 -0.99
N PHE A 43 8.46 -3.30 -0.61
CA PHE A 43 7.84 -2.32 -1.51
C PHE A 43 7.64 -0.99 -0.80
N LYS A 44 7.28 0.05 -1.55
CA LYS A 44 6.85 1.34 -1.00
C LYS A 44 5.37 1.61 -1.29
N PRO A 45 4.57 2.09 -0.34
CA PRO A 45 3.22 2.55 -0.63
C PRO A 45 3.24 3.75 -1.58
N PHE A 46 2.27 3.85 -2.49
CA PHE A 46 2.14 5.01 -3.38
C PHE A 46 1.98 6.30 -2.57
N ASN A 47 2.71 7.34 -2.97
CA ASN A 47 2.55 8.67 -2.39
C ASN A 47 1.34 9.38 -3.00
N ALA A 48 0.22 9.39 -2.27
CA ALA A 48 -1.01 10.02 -2.72
C ALA A 48 -0.92 11.55 -2.91
N GLU A 49 0.11 12.23 -2.40
CA GLU A 49 0.31 13.68 -2.63
C GLU A 49 0.55 13.99 -4.11
N ILE A 50 1.06 13.01 -4.87
CA ILE A 50 1.27 13.13 -6.33
C ILE A 50 -0.06 13.31 -7.07
N LYS A 51 -1.17 12.74 -6.55
CA LYS A 51 -2.52 13.00 -7.08
C LYS A 51 -3.13 14.20 -6.37
N GLU A 52 -2.66 15.38 -6.74
CA GLU A 52 -3.09 16.65 -6.14
C GLU A 52 -4.62 16.86 -6.13
N THR A 53 -5.32 16.34 -7.13
CA THR A 53 -6.79 16.44 -7.26
C THR A 53 -7.55 15.76 -6.12
N TYR A 54 -6.91 14.85 -5.39
CA TYR A 54 -7.49 14.21 -4.20
C TYR A 54 -7.21 14.98 -2.91
N GLY A 55 -6.32 15.98 -2.92
CA GLY A 55 -6.06 16.83 -1.75
C GLY A 55 -5.57 16.06 -0.51
N TYR A 56 -4.94 14.90 -0.69
CA TYR A 56 -4.28 14.19 0.41
C TYR A 56 -3.22 15.10 1.07
N ARG A 57 -3.21 15.15 2.41
CA ARG A 57 -2.43 16.09 3.25
C ARG A 57 -2.81 17.58 3.11
N LYS A 58 -3.72 17.95 2.20
CA LYS A 58 -4.28 19.30 2.08
C LYS A 58 -5.66 19.40 2.76
N PHE A 59 -6.46 18.34 2.67
CA PHE A 59 -7.77 18.24 3.31
C PHE A 59 -7.70 17.28 4.50
N ASN A 60 -8.14 17.74 5.68
CA ASN A 60 -7.98 17.00 6.93
C ASN A 60 -8.59 15.59 6.89
N ASN A 61 -9.74 15.44 6.21
CA ASN A 61 -10.49 14.19 6.15
C ASN A 61 -10.24 13.36 4.89
N VAL A 62 -9.18 13.66 4.12
CA VAL A 62 -8.67 12.76 3.08
C VAL A 62 -7.48 11.99 3.64
N ILE A 63 -7.66 10.69 3.80
CA ILE A 63 -6.66 9.79 4.39
C ILE A 63 -6.33 8.63 3.45
N THR A 64 -5.19 7.99 3.61
CA THR A 64 -4.91 6.71 2.93
C THR A 64 -5.39 5.52 3.79
N GLY A 65 -5.47 4.33 3.18
CA GLY A 65 -5.68 3.09 3.96
C GLY A 65 -4.63 2.89 5.08
N LEU A 66 -3.38 3.34 4.87
CA LEU A 66 -2.34 3.27 5.91
C LEU A 66 -2.57 4.26 7.06
N ASP A 67 -3.03 5.47 6.76
CA ASP A 67 -3.42 6.43 7.79
C ASP A 67 -4.59 5.89 8.61
N MET A 68 -5.56 5.24 7.96
CA MET A 68 -6.70 4.63 8.64
C MET A 68 -6.27 3.53 9.63
N GLU A 69 -5.34 2.65 9.22
CA GLU A 69 -4.74 1.65 10.13
C GLU A 69 -3.99 2.31 11.29
N ARG A 70 -3.24 3.39 11.02
CA ARG A 70 -2.54 4.15 12.05
C ARG A 70 -3.50 4.79 13.05
N ILE A 71 -4.54 5.46 12.57
CA ILE A 71 -5.61 6.08 13.38
C ILE A 71 -6.24 5.00 14.26
N LYS A 72 -6.63 3.88 13.69
CA LYS A 72 -7.23 2.76 14.42
C LYS A 72 -6.29 2.21 15.50
N ARG A 73 -5.00 2.07 15.20
CA ARG A 73 -3.99 1.61 16.17
C ARG A 73 -3.80 2.59 17.33
N GLU A 74 -3.75 3.89 17.03
CA GLU A 74 -3.47 4.93 18.02
C GLU A 74 -4.71 5.32 18.86
N LYS A 75 -5.89 5.30 18.26
CA LYS A 75 -7.15 5.73 18.89
C LYS A 75 -8.04 4.58 19.32
N GLY A 76 -7.77 3.35 18.88
CA GLY A 76 -8.63 2.17 19.10
C GLY A 76 -9.92 2.17 18.27
N ALA A 77 -10.13 3.20 17.44
CA ALA A 77 -11.32 3.40 16.62
C ALA A 77 -10.95 4.14 15.31
N ILE A 78 -11.83 4.04 14.32
CA ILE A 78 -11.73 4.83 13.09
C ILE A 78 -12.45 6.15 13.32
N VAL A 79 -11.69 7.24 13.30
CA VAL A 79 -12.20 8.60 13.53
C VAL A 79 -11.71 9.55 12.45
N ARG A 80 -12.48 10.61 12.19
CA ARG A 80 -12.08 11.70 11.30
C ARG A 80 -10.89 12.45 11.90
N PRO A 81 -9.82 12.72 11.14
CA PRO A 81 -8.69 13.49 11.65
C PRO A 81 -9.04 14.93 12.06
N SER A 82 -10.03 15.56 11.42
CA SER A 82 -10.36 16.97 11.71
C SER A 82 -10.91 17.20 13.12
N ASP A 83 -11.78 16.30 13.60
CA ASP A 83 -12.53 16.50 14.85
C ASP A 83 -12.56 15.29 15.80
N GLY A 84 -11.93 14.17 15.41
CA GLY A 84 -11.85 12.96 16.22
C GLY A 84 -13.18 12.21 16.37
N LYS A 85 -14.22 12.55 15.61
CA LYS A 85 -15.52 11.86 15.68
C LYS A 85 -15.58 10.67 14.73
N GLU A 86 -16.49 9.74 15.01
CA GLU A 86 -16.75 8.61 14.13
C GLU A 86 -17.38 9.09 12.80
N PRO A 87 -16.87 8.60 11.66
CA PRO A 87 -17.41 9.01 10.36
C PRO A 87 -18.76 8.32 10.09
N GLN A 88 -19.70 9.12 9.58
CA GLN A 88 -21.05 8.70 9.21
C GLN A 88 -21.19 8.43 7.72
N LYS A 89 -20.38 9.07 6.85
CA LYS A 89 -20.49 8.95 5.39
C LYS A 89 -19.12 8.89 4.72
N VAL A 90 -18.68 7.66 4.44
CA VAL A 90 -17.30 7.35 4.03
C VAL A 90 -17.23 6.95 2.56
N ALA A 91 -16.29 7.55 1.83
CA ALA A 91 -15.93 7.13 0.48
C ALA A 91 -14.60 6.36 0.49
N PHE A 92 -14.55 5.19 -0.14
CA PHE A 92 -13.30 4.53 -0.50
C PHE A 92 -13.05 4.73 -2.00
N ILE A 93 -11.89 5.27 -2.37
CA ILE A 93 -11.48 5.40 -3.77
C ILE A 93 -10.46 4.32 -4.09
N GLN A 94 -10.78 3.43 -5.04
CA GLN A 94 -9.88 2.36 -5.47
C GLN A 94 -8.82 2.84 -6.46
N CYS A 95 -7.79 2.01 -6.65
CA CYS A 95 -6.77 2.19 -7.69
C CYS A 95 -5.97 3.50 -7.58
N VAL A 96 -5.82 4.07 -6.39
CA VAL A 96 -5.03 5.30 -6.21
C VAL A 96 -3.54 4.99 -6.42
N GLY A 97 -2.98 5.48 -7.53
CA GLY A 97 -1.59 5.21 -7.93
C GLY A 97 -1.38 3.87 -8.62
N SER A 98 -2.43 3.18 -9.06
CA SER A 98 -2.33 1.91 -9.81
C SER A 98 -3.31 1.91 -10.97
N ARG A 99 -2.99 1.22 -12.05
CA ARG A 99 -3.77 1.27 -13.31
C ARG A 99 -3.99 2.71 -13.76
N ASP A 100 -2.94 3.53 -13.67
CA ASP A 100 -2.94 4.96 -14.00
C ASP A 100 -1.80 5.26 -14.98
N GLU A 101 -2.13 5.36 -16.25
CA GLU A 101 -1.18 5.63 -17.35
C GLU A 101 -0.47 6.98 -17.18
N ARG A 102 -1.13 7.99 -16.61
CA ARG A 102 -0.53 9.32 -16.42
C ARG A 102 0.63 9.28 -15.42
N LEU A 103 0.63 8.29 -14.54
CA LEU A 103 1.69 8.05 -13.57
C LEU A 103 2.73 7.02 -14.07
N GLY A 104 2.51 6.41 -15.24
CA GLY A 104 3.30 5.27 -15.72
C GLY A 104 3.01 3.96 -14.96
N ASN A 105 2.02 3.95 -14.06
CA ASN A 105 1.75 2.82 -13.19
C ASN A 105 0.68 1.91 -13.80
N LEU A 106 1.08 1.06 -14.76
CA LEU A 106 0.15 0.23 -15.54
C LEU A 106 -0.23 -1.09 -14.87
N TRP A 107 0.29 -1.38 -13.67
CA TRP A 107 -0.01 -2.60 -12.92
C TRP A 107 -1.20 -2.45 -11.96
N CYS A 108 -1.78 -3.60 -11.58
CA CYS A 108 -2.67 -3.71 -10.43
C CYS A 108 -1.85 -3.96 -9.17
N SER A 109 -2.23 -3.32 -8.05
CA SER A 109 -1.57 -3.58 -6.77
C SER A 109 -2.05 -4.83 -6.04
N HIS A 110 -3.07 -5.53 -6.55
CA HIS A 110 -3.68 -6.76 -6.02
C HIS A 110 -4.28 -6.71 -4.60
N VAL A 111 -3.87 -5.75 -3.77
CA VAL A 111 -4.22 -5.67 -2.35
C VAL A 111 -5.20 -4.54 -2.02
N CYS A 112 -5.38 -3.55 -2.90
CA CYS A 112 -6.22 -2.38 -2.64
C CYS A 112 -7.70 -2.71 -2.44
N CYS A 113 -8.31 -3.45 -3.37
CA CYS A 113 -9.70 -3.89 -3.23
C CYS A 113 -9.95 -4.66 -1.91
N PRO A 114 -9.21 -5.73 -1.58
CA PRO A 114 -9.52 -6.51 -0.38
C PRO A 114 -9.26 -5.77 0.93
N TYR A 115 -8.18 -4.97 1.07
CA TYR A 115 -7.99 -4.25 2.33
C TYR A 115 -9.07 -3.17 2.50
N ALA A 116 -9.48 -2.49 1.42
CA ALA A 116 -10.48 -1.45 1.49
C ALA A 116 -11.84 -2.01 1.92
N LEU A 117 -12.24 -3.15 1.36
CA LEU A 117 -13.47 -3.84 1.77
C LEU A 117 -13.43 -4.31 3.22
N ARG A 118 -12.28 -4.80 3.71
CA ARG A 118 -12.10 -5.16 5.13
C ARG A 118 -12.19 -3.94 6.05
N MET A 119 -11.65 -2.81 5.64
CA MET A 119 -11.73 -1.55 6.37
C MET A 119 -13.17 -1.00 6.38
N ALA A 120 -13.86 -1.05 5.25
CA ALA A 120 -15.28 -0.70 5.11
C ALA A 120 -16.17 -1.56 6.03
N GLU A 121 -15.99 -2.88 6.02
CA GLU A 121 -16.70 -3.78 6.95
C GLU A 121 -16.39 -3.46 8.42
N ASN A 122 -15.18 -2.99 8.74
CA ASN A 122 -14.86 -2.59 10.10
C ASN A 122 -15.61 -1.34 10.55
N ILE A 123 -15.85 -0.39 9.64
CA ILE A 123 -16.72 0.78 9.89
C ILE A 123 -18.15 0.29 10.14
N LYS A 124 -18.72 -0.50 9.21
CA LYS A 124 -20.09 -1.04 9.33
C LYS A 124 -20.30 -1.88 10.60
N TYR A 125 -19.30 -2.66 11.00
CA TYR A 125 -19.37 -3.46 12.22
C TYR A 125 -19.43 -2.61 13.49
N LYS A 126 -18.76 -1.45 13.49
CA LYS A 126 -18.76 -0.53 14.63
C LYS A 126 -20.01 0.36 14.65
N ASN A 127 -20.40 0.88 13.50
CA ASN A 127 -21.61 1.65 13.31
C ASN A 127 -22.35 1.16 12.05
N ASN A 128 -23.43 0.40 12.26
CA ASN A 128 -24.22 -0.15 11.16
C ASN A 128 -24.96 0.93 10.36
N GLU A 129 -25.18 2.11 10.94
CA GLU A 129 -25.86 3.23 10.28
C GLU A 129 -24.92 4.05 9.38
N SER A 130 -23.59 3.88 9.50
CA SER A 130 -22.65 4.58 8.62
C SER A 130 -22.89 4.20 7.16
N GLU A 131 -22.98 5.21 6.30
CA GLU A 131 -23.01 5.07 4.85
C GLU A 131 -21.59 4.86 4.34
N VAL A 132 -21.35 3.75 3.64
CA VAL A 132 -20.05 3.46 3.04
C VAL A 132 -20.23 3.27 1.54
N THR A 133 -19.48 4.06 0.76
CA THR A 133 -19.48 4.01 -0.71
C THR A 133 -18.09 3.63 -1.21
N VAL A 134 -18.00 2.60 -2.04
CA VAL A 134 -16.77 2.13 -2.67
C VAL A 134 -16.78 2.51 -4.15
N PHE A 135 -15.90 3.44 -4.53
CA PHE A 135 -15.67 3.87 -5.91
C PHE A 135 -14.59 3.01 -6.56
N TYR A 136 -14.94 2.30 -7.63
CA TYR A 136 -14.06 1.28 -8.23
C TYR A 136 -14.15 1.24 -9.76
N MET A 137 -13.18 0.57 -10.40
CA MET A 137 -13.27 0.18 -11.82
C MET A 137 -13.71 -1.27 -11.93
N ASP A 138 -12.94 -2.16 -11.30
CA ASP A 138 -13.24 -3.59 -11.19
C ASP A 138 -12.83 -4.05 -9.79
N ILE A 139 -13.62 -4.91 -9.16
CA ILE A 139 -13.25 -5.51 -7.88
C ILE A 139 -12.39 -6.74 -8.15
N GLN A 140 -11.14 -6.68 -7.71
CA GLN A 140 -10.17 -7.76 -7.90
C GLN A 140 -10.21 -8.75 -6.74
N ASN A 141 -10.19 -10.03 -7.09
CA ASN A 141 -10.21 -11.13 -6.13
C ASN A 141 -8.88 -11.24 -5.38
N ALA A 142 -8.94 -11.37 -4.05
CA ALA A 142 -7.78 -11.58 -3.19
C ALA A 142 -7.85 -12.84 -2.33
N GLY A 143 -8.14 -13.99 -2.95
CA GLY A 143 -7.99 -15.30 -2.33
C GLY A 143 -9.23 -16.18 -2.49
N LYS A 144 -9.15 -17.38 -1.91
CA LYS A 144 -10.13 -18.44 -2.15
C LYS A 144 -11.58 -18.04 -1.83
N ASN A 145 -11.80 -17.38 -0.70
CA ASN A 145 -13.14 -17.07 -0.17
C ASN A 145 -13.57 -15.60 -0.41
N PHE A 146 -12.91 -14.93 -1.35
CA PHE A 146 -13.19 -13.53 -1.64
C PHE A 146 -14.57 -13.31 -2.27
N PRO A 147 -15.09 -14.17 -3.18
CA PRO A 147 -16.42 -13.99 -3.74
C PRO A 147 -17.51 -13.92 -2.67
N GLU A 148 -17.49 -14.83 -1.70
CA GLU A 148 -18.47 -14.85 -0.59
C GLU A 148 -18.34 -13.61 0.28
N PHE A 149 -17.11 -13.16 0.55
CA PHE A 149 -16.86 -11.93 1.29
C PHE A 149 -17.38 -10.69 0.53
N TYR A 150 -17.19 -10.64 -0.79
CA TYR A 150 -17.66 -9.55 -1.62
C TYR A 150 -19.19 -9.49 -1.69
N GLU A 151 -19.86 -10.63 -1.85
CA GLU A 151 -21.33 -10.71 -1.79
C GLU A 151 -21.86 -10.17 -0.46
N LYS A 152 -21.21 -10.49 0.66
CA LYS A 152 -21.57 -9.92 1.96
C LYS A 152 -21.41 -8.40 2.01
N CYS A 153 -20.32 -7.86 1.47
CA CYS A 153 -20.07 -6.42 1.45
C CYS A 153 -21.17 -5.66 0.68
N LYS A 154 -21.62 -6.21 -0.46
CA LYS A 154 -22.68 -5.61 -1.29
C LYS A 154 -24.03 -5.45 -0.58
N LEU A 155 -24.28 -6.20 0.49
CA LEU A 155 -25.54 -6.09 1.25
C LEU A 155 -25.60 -4.80 2.08
N ASN A 156 -24.44 -4.25 2.48
CA ASN A 156 -24.38 -3.19 3.49
C ASN A 156 -23.57 -1.94 3.04
N GLN A 157 -23.04 -1.95 1.82
CA GLN A 157 -22.19 -0.92 1.25
C GLN A 157 -22.66 -0.58 -0.17
N ARG A 158 -22.52 0.69 -0.58
CA ARG A 158 -22.77 1.13 -1.95
C ARG A 158 -21.53 0.92 -2.80
N PHE A 159 -21.72 0.42 -4.01
CA PHE A 159 -20.66 0.23 -5.00
C PHE A 159 -20.95 1.11 -6.19
N ILE A 160 -19.97 1.93 -6.56
CA ILE A 160 -20.07 2.84 -7.71
C ILE A 160 -18.89 2.57 -8.64
N ARG A 161 -19.18 2.09 -9.83
CA ARG A 161 -18.23 1.74 -10.88
C ARG A 161 -17.82 3.00 -11.66
N ASN A 162 -17.30 3.97 -10.93
CA ASN A 162 -16.77 5.22 -11.46
C ASN A 162 -15.70 5.72 -10.48
N ILE A 163 -14.53 6.13 -10.96
CA ILE A 163 -13.49 6.71 -10.10
C ILE A 163 -13.64 8.23 -10.15
N PRO A 164 -13.96 8.90 -9.02
CA PRO A 164 -13.95 10.35 -8.94
C PRO A 164 -12.57 10.91 -9.31
N VAL A 165 -12.55 12.02 -10.04
CA VAL A 165 -11.31 12.67 -10.48
C VAL A 165 -10.83 13.70 -9.47
N ASP A 166 -11.77 14.50 -8.93
CA ASP A 166 -11.49 15.63 -8.05
C ASP A 166 -12.26 15.50 -6.74
N ILE A 167 -11.62 15.97 -5.66
CA ILE A 167 -12.24 16.15 -4.34
C ILE A 167 -12.23 17.64 -4.04
N TYR A 168 -13.38 18.18 -3.67
CA TYR A 168 -13.53 19.60 -3.31
C TYR A 168 -13.77 19.72 -1.79
N PRO A 169 -12.99 20.54 -1.08
CA PRO A 169 -13.23 20.80 0.33
C PRO A 169 -14.47 21.70 0.46
N MET A 170 -15.27 21.43 1.47
CA MET A 170 -16.47 22.19 1.84
C MET A 170 -16.32 22.74 3.26
N GLU A 171 -17.27 23.57 3.70
CA GLU A 171 -17.32 24.02 5.10
C GLU A 171 -17.38 22.83 6.07
N GLY A 172 -16.74 22.97 7.24
CA GLY A 172 -16.75 21.95 8.28
C GLY A 172 -15.94 20.68 7.95
N ASP A 173 -14.90 20.78 7.11
CA ASP A 173 -14.04 19.66 6.68
C ASP A 173 -14.79 18.53 5.94
N GLN A 174 -15.95 18.84 5.37
CA GLN A 174 -16.67 17.94 4.47
C GLN A 174 -16.01 17.91 3.09
N LEU A 175 -16.24 16.82 2.36
CA LEU A 175 -15.58 16.53 1.09
C LEU A 175 -16.62 16.24 0.03
N ARG A 176 -16.71 17.10 -0.99
CA ARG A 176 -17.61 16.90 -2.13
C ARG A 176 -16.88 16.17 -3.24
N LEU A 177 -17.40 15.02 -3.64
CA LEU A 177 -16.94 14.22 -4.76
C LEU A 177 -17.91 14.40 -5.94
N ARG A 178 -17.35 14.39 -7.15
CA ARG A 178 -18.14 14.37 -8.39
C ARG A 178 -17.83 13.11 -9.18
N TYR A 179 -18.88 12.40 -9.59
CA TYR A 179 -18.78 11.17 -10.38
C TYR A 179 -19.97 11.06 -11.34
N MET A 180 -19.94 10.09 -12.25
CA MET A 180 -21.07 9.82 -13.16
C MET A 180 -21.90 8.66 -12.62
N ALA A 181 -23.22 8.83 -12.53
CA ALA A 181 -24.12 7.74 -12.17
C ALA A 181 -24.07 6.62 -13.22
N GLU A 182 -24.21 5.38 -12.78
CA GLU A 182 -24.21 4.22 -13.69
C GLU A 182 -25.47 4.15 -14.55
N ASP A 183 -26.61 4.57 -13.99
CA ASP A 183 -27.94 4.33 -14.53
C ASP A 183 -28.22 5.20 -15.77
N ASP A 184 -28.02 6.52 -15.64
CA ASP A 184 -28.35 7.53 -16.64
C ASP A 184 -27.13 8.30 -17.15
N GLY A 185 -25.95 8.04 -16.59
CA GLY A 185 -24.72 8.75 -16.96
C GLY A 185 -24.76 10.23 -16.62
N LEU A 186 -25.56 10.68 -15.64
CA LEU A 186 -25.58 12.07 -15.22
C LEU A 186 -24.50 12.35 -14.16
N PRO A 187 -23.95 13.58 -14.14
CA PRO A 187 -23.02 13.98 -13.08
C PRO A 187 -23.74 14.06 -11.74
N VAL A 188 -23.23 13.32 -10.76
CA VAL A 188 -23.68 13.36 -9.37
C VAL A 188 -22.61 14.04 -8.54
N GLU A 189 -23.06 14.92 -7.65
CA GLU A 189 -22.24 15.46 -6.57
C GLU A 189 -22.72 14.91 -5.24
N GLU A 190 -21.82 14.34 -4.46
CA GLU A 190 -22.13 13.78 -3.15
C GLU A 190 -21.10 14.23 -2.12
N VAL A 191 -21.57 14.54 -0.93
CA VAL A 191 -20.75 15.02 0.19
C VAL A 191 -20.47 13.86 1.15
N PHE A 192 -19.21 13.72 1.52
CA PHE A 192 -18.68 12.74 2.44
C PHE A 192 -18.00 13.43 3.61
N ASP A 193 -17.94 12.76 4.76
CA ASP A 193 -17.23 13.26 5.93
C ASP A 193 -15.83 12.65 6.10
N LEU A 194 -15.55 11.55 5.38
CA LEU A 194 -14.23 10.94 5.29
C LEU A 194 -14.03 10.32 3.90
N VAL A 195 -12.86 10.56 3.31
CA VAL A 195 -12.44 9.87 2.08
C VAL A 195 -11.18 9.07 2.35
N VAL A 196 -11.22 7.78 2.03
CA VAL A 196 -10.12 6.84 2.18
C VAL A 196 -9.56 6.46 0.79
N LEU A 197 -8.33 6.87 0.53
CA LEU A 197 -7.60 6.57 -0.69
C LEU A 197 -6.96 5.19 -0.58
N SER A 198 -7.38 4.28 -1.46
CA SER A 198 -6.82 2.94 -1.54
C SER A 198 -5.55 2.96 -2.40
N ILE A 199 -4.44 3.38 -1.78
CA ILE A 199 -3.13 3.51 -2.40
C ILE A 199 -2.50 2.16 -2.79
N GLY A 200 -1.76 2.17 -3.90
CA GLY A 200 -1.08 1.01 -4.46
C GLY A 200 0.31 0.71 -3.88
N ILE A 201 0.90 -0.37 -4.41
CA ILE A 201 2.25 -0.87 -4.18
C ILE A 201 3.16 -0.33 -5.30
N MET A 202 4.20 0.41 -4.92
CA MET A 202 5.26 0.90 -5.78
C MET A 202 6.54 0.08 -5.59
N PRO A 203 7.42 -0.01 -6.60
CA PRO A 203 8.77 -0.53 -6.40
C PRO A 203 9.50 0.26 -5.32
N ASN A 204 10.46 -0.38 -4.66
CA ASN A 204 11.23 0.31 -3.64
C ASN A 204 12.26 1.25 -4.28
N LEU A 205 12.56 2.39 -3.64
CA LEU A 205 13.44 3.41 -4.21
C LEU A 205 14.88 2.91 -4.38
N GLU A 206 15.32 2.00 -3.50
CA GLU A 206 16.66 1.43 -3.52
C GLU A 206 16.82 0.30 -4.55
N ASN A 207 15.75 -0.10 -5.26
CA ASN A 207 15.80 -1.22 -6.20
C ASN A 207 16.86 -1.00 -7.30
N SER A 208 16.98 0.21 -7.85
CA SER A 208 17.98 0.51 -8.88
C SER A 208 19.41 0.36 -8.35
N SER A 209 19.69 0.87 -7.15
CA SER A 209 21.01 0.74 -6.51
C SER A 209 21.32 -0.72 -6.16
N LEU A 210 20.34 -1.46 -5.65
CA LEU A 210 20.51 -2.89 -5.37
C LEU A 210 20.73 -3.71 -6.66
N ALA A 211 20.01 -3.37 -7.73
CA ALA A 211 20.17 -4.02 -9.03
C ALA A 211 21.59 -3.81 -9.57
N GLU A 212 22.15 -2.60 -9.43
CA GLU A 212 23.54 -2.30 -9.78
C GLU A 212 24.55 -3.08 -8.92
N ILE A 213 24.38 -3.06 -7.59
CA ILE A 213 25.26 -3.79 -6.64
C ILE A 213 25.30 -5.28 -6.96
N PHE A 214 24.13 -5.89 -7.20
CA PHE A 214 24.06 -7.31 -7.47
C PHE A 214 24.25 -7.66 -8.94
N GLY A 215 24.23 -6.69 -9.87
CA GLY A 215 24.34 -6.92 -11.31
C GLY A 215 23.17 -7.73 -11.86
N ILE A 216 21.94 -7.33 -11.51
CA ILE A 216 20.69 -7.93 -11.95
C ILE A 216 19.79 -6.88 -12.61
N GLU A 217 18.73 -7.32 -13.28
CA GLU A 217 17.83 -6.45 -14.03
C GLU A 217 16.58 -6.06 -13.23
N LEU A 218 16.00 -4.92 -13.58
CA LEU A 218 14.65 -4.53 -13.17
C LEU A 218 13.68 -4.71 -14.34
N THR A 219 12.40 -4.88 -14.02
CA THR A 219 11.32 -4.75 -15.00
C THR A 219 11.13 -3.28 -15.40
N ASP A 220 10.41 -3.04 -16.49
CA ASP A 220 10.03 -1.69 -16.91
C ASP A 220 9.26 -0.92 -15.82
N ASP A 221 8.57 -1.65 -14.93
CA ASP A 221 7.84 -1.12 -13.78
C ASP A 221 8.73 -0.85 -12.54
N GLY A 222 10.03 -1.14 -12.60
CA GLY A 222 11.01 -0.88 -11.53
C GLY A 222 11.10 -1.94 -10.42
N PHE A 223 10.42 -3.08 -10.57
CA PHE A 223 10.57 -4.24 -9.66
C PHE A 223 11.74 -5.12 -10.12
N PHE A 224 12.26 -6.01 -9.26
CA PHE A 224 13.32 -6.92 -9.71
C PHE A 224 12.80 -7.91 -10.75
N ALA A 225 13.55 -8.07 -11.83
CA ALA A 225 13.22 -8.99 -12.90
C ALA A 225 13.57 -10.43 -12.51
N GLY A 226 12.57 -11.31 -12.59
CA GLY A 226 12.81 -12.75 -12.58
C GLY A 226 13.56 -13.20 -13.83
N LYS A 227 14.16 -14.39 -13.76
CA LYS A 227 14.89 -15.01 -14.86
C LYS A 227 14.01 -15.19 -16.10
N ASP A 228 12.76 -15.63 -15.87
CA ASP A 228 11.76 -15.80 -16.91
C ASP A 228 10.33 -15.80 -16.32
N ASN A 229 9.33 -15.99 -17.18
CA ASN A 229 7.92 -15.95 -16.77
C ASN A 229 7.50 -17.10 -15.83
N LEU A 230 8.22 -18.23 -15.84
CA LEU A 230 7.95 -19.41 -15.03
C LEU A 230 8.74 -19.37 -13.71
N ASN A 231 9.98 -18.87 -13.75
CA ASN A 231 10.83 -18.70 -12.58
C ASN A 231 11.06 -17.22 -12.29
N ARG A 232 10.18 -16.69 -11.43
CA ARG A 232 10.21 -15.31 -10.94
C ARG A 232 10.99 -15.13 -9.64
N THR A 233 11.54 -16.21 -9.09
CA THR A 233 12.35 -16.17 -7.85
C THR A 233 13.84 -16.13 -8.14
N SER A 234 14.31 -16.75 -9.21
CA SER A 234 15.71 -16.66 -9.65
C SER A 234 15.90 -15.42 -10.51
N THR A 235 17.07 -14.79 -10.45
CA THR A 235 17.42 -13.67 -11.35
C THR A 235 18.23 -14.15 -12.56
N SER A 236 18.63 -13.21 -13.42
CA SER A 236 19.63 -13.47 -14.48
C SER A 236 21.00 -13.86 -13.94
N LYS A 237 21.31 -13.58 -12.67
CA LYS A 237 22.58 -13.88 -12.03
C LYS A 237 22.47 -15.05 -11.04
N SER A 238 23.36 -16.02 -11.22
CA SER A 238 23.46 -17.19 -10.33
C SER A 238 23.76 -16.76 -8.89
N GLY A 239 23.11 -17.39 -7.92
CA GLY A 239 23.25 -17.09 -6.50
C GLY A 239 22.42 -15.90 -6.00
N ILE A 240 21.73 -15.16 -6.88
CA ILE A 240 20.85 -14.04 -6.50
C ILE A 240 19.39 -14.38 -6.78
N PHE A 241 18.56 -14.27 -5.75
CA PHE A 241 17.14 -14.63 -5.76
C PHE A 241 16.27 -13.46 -5.29
N ILE A 242 14.97 -13.52 -5.56
CA ILE A 242 13.97 -12.50 -5.22
C ILE A 242 12.83 -13.18 -4.44
N ALA A 243 12.28 -12.48 -3.45
CA ALA A 243 11.12 -12.95 -2.70
C ALA A 243 10.11 -11.83 -2.41
N GLY A 244 8.84 -12.24 -2.30
CA GLY A 244 7.75 -11.34 -1.91
C GLY A 244 7.47 -10.23 -2.92
N THR A 245 7.19 -9.03 -2.41
CA THR A 245 6.80 -7.87 -3.23
C THR A 245 7.94 -7.19 -3.95
N ALA A 246 9.18 -7.59 -3.70
CA ALA A 246 10.35 -7.07 -4.40
C ALA A 246 10.32 -7.41 -5.91
N GLU A 247 9.67 -8.53 -6.29
CA GLU A 247 9.38 -8.89 -7.70
C GLU A 247 8.13 -8.20 -8.25
N GLY A 248 7.24 -7.67 -7.40
CA GLY A 248 5.99 -7.06 -7.86
C GLY A 248 4.83 -7.16 -6.86
N PRO A 249 3.72 -6.45 -7.07
CA PRO A 249 2.61 -6.38 -6.12
C PRO A 249 1.96 -7.73 -5.84
N LYS A 250 1.86 -8.10 -4.56
CA LYS A 250 1.33 -9.40 -4.11
C LYS A 250 0.63 -9.28 -2.76
N THR A 251 -0.26 -10.22 -2.48
CA THR A 251 -0.83 -10.41 -1.13
C THR A 251 0.21 -11.01 -0.17
N ILE A 252 -0.09 -11.02 1.13
CA ILE A 252 0.75 -11.69 2.14
C ILE A 252 0.90 -13.17 1.82
N ALA A 253 -0.21 -13.86 1.54
CA ALA A 253 -0.20 -15.30 1.23
C ALA A 253 0.62 -15.61 -0.04
N ALA A 254 0.46 -14.80 -1.10
CA ALA A 254 1.26 -14.94 -2.31
C ALA A 254 2.75 -14.63 -2.05
N SER A 255 3.06 -13.66 -1.20
CA SER A 255 4.44 -13.33 -0.81
C SER A 255 5.09 -14.46 -0.01
N MET A 256 4.36 -15.11 0.90
CA MET A 256 4.84 -16.29 1.63
C MET A 256 5.10 -17.47 0.69
N ALA A 257 4.20 -17.73 -0.25
CA ALA A 257 4.39 -18.77 -1.26
C ALA A 257 5.62 -18.48 -2.14
N HIS A 258 5.78 -17.23 -2.58
CA HIS A 258 6.94 -16.80 -3.38
C HIS A 258 8.25 -16.94 -2.60
N ALA A 259 8.27 -16.57 -1.31
CA ALA A 259 9.42 -16.77 -0.44
C ALA A 259 9.76 -18.27 -0.25
N GLY A 260 8.76 -19.14 -0.13
CA GLY A 260 8.96 -20.59 -0.07
C GLY A 260 9.58 -21.15 -1.35
N GLN A 261 9.14 -20.67 -2.53
CA GLN A 261 9.76 -21.02 -3.82
C GLN A 261 11.21 -20.55 -3.89
N ALA A 262 11.49 -19.30 -3.47
CA ALA A 262 12.85 -18.75 -3.46
C ALA A 262 13.78 -19.58 -2.56
N ALA A 263 13.31 -19.99 -1.37
CA ALA A 263 14.07 -20.88 -0.50
C ALA A 263 14.37 -22.25 -1.17
N GLY A 264 13.43 -22.80 -1.94
CA GLY A 264 13.65 -24.00 -2.74
C GLY A 264 14.74 -23.84 -3.80
N GLU A 265 14.72 -22.74 -4.56
CA GLU A 265 15.75 -22.46 -5.55
C GLU A 265 17.12 -22.18 -4.92
N VAL A 266 17.17 -21.55 -3.74
CA VAL A 266 18.40 -21.40 -2.96
C VAL A 266 18.95 -22.76 -2.55
N MET A 267 18.13 -23.66 -1.98
CA MET A 267 18.59 -24.99 -1.57
C MET A 267 19.16 -25.80 -2.75
N LYS A 268 18.51 -25.70 -3.92
CA LYS A 268 18.99 -26.31 -5.15
C LYS A 268 20.32 -25.73 -5.62
N HIS A 269 20.48 -24.41 -5.54
CA HIS A 269 21.74 -23.74 -5.87
C HIS A 269 22.89 -24.16 -4.94
N LEU A 270 22.60 -24.32 -3.65
CA LEU A 270 23.55 -24.76 -2.64
C LEU A 270 23.83 -26.28 -2.65
N GLY A 271 23.09 -27.06 -3.47
CA GLY A 271 23.27 -28.52 -3.57
C GLY A 271 22.79 -29.31 -2.35
N VAL A 272 21.86 -28.76 -1.56
CA VAL A 272 21.30 -29.40 -0.35
C VAL A 272 19.93 -30.05 -0.57
N SER A 273 19.40 -30.01 -1.81
CA SER A 273 18.14 -30.65 -2.22
C SER A 273 18.33 -31.57 -3.42
#